data_AF-H2Y2F5-F1
#
_entry.id   AF-H2Y2F5-F1
#
_cell.length_a   1.000
_cell.length_b   1.000
_cell.length_c   1.000
_cell.angle_alpha   90.00
_cell.angle_beta   90.00
_cell.angle_gamma   90.00
#
_symmetry.space_group_name_H-M   'P 1'
#
loop_
_entity.id
_entity.type
_entity.pdbx_description
1 polymer ?
#
loop_
_entity_poly.entity_id
_entity_poly.type
_entity_poly.pdbx_seq_one_letter_code
_entity_poly.pdbx_strand_id
1 'polypeptide(L)'
;MLKVSFEKLVSYIPEEKRPDIKPLMKCFRDELVNPQIKCWRDYQMPLMGNPKLVDFAYNDWQPWKNDVIVAAFPKTGTTWLRDVCRYLIYEHDSEAFEFAKDLSGPHIYLEWGTETKYEIWEKLPWKRRVLGTHMSAGMLNLNRLRTCGVKMLKNTPMRRDGMINEVYPRSLNKFTAAYLQGKHSWFVKKGEGYLDHVLSWYPHRFDDNVMLVYYEDMKQNPKKEISKLAAFLGVKVNDEEVLKIARQTSFEATKQRMDEVALIPNFYN
;
A
#
# COMPACT_ATOMS: atom_id res chain seq x y z
N MET A 1 -20.42 -1.29 -3.18
CA MET A 1 -18.95 -1.44 -3.08
C MET A 1 -18.33 -0.20 -2.45
N LEU A 2 -17.61 0.69 -3.16
CA LEU A 2 -16.84 1.80 -2.56
C LEU A 2 -17.62 2.67 -1.54
N LYS A 3 -18.87 3.07 -1.84
CA LYS A 3 -19.69 3.92 -0.95
C LYS A 3 -19.80 3.32 0.46
N VAL A 4 -20.28 2.08 0.55
CA VAL A 4 -20.42 1.29 1.79
C VAL A 4 -19.09 1.15 2.53
N SER A 5 -17.97 1.06 1.79
CA SER A 5 -16.64 0.90 2.39
C SER A 5 -16.11 2.20 3.02
N PHE A 6 -16.36 3.37 2.40
CA PHE A 6 -16.07 4.67 3.04
C PHE A 6 -17.04 4.98 4.19
N GLU A 7 -18.32 4.64 4.05
CA GLU A 7 -19.32 4.80 5.13
C GLU A 7 -18.98 3.96 6.35
N LYS A 8 -18.56 2.69 6.17
CA LYS A 8 -18.04 1.86 7.25
C LYS A 8 -16.75 2.41 7.85
N LEU A 9 -15.84 2.94 7.04
CA LEU A 9 -14.60 3.52 7.57
C LEU A 9 -14.88 4.73 8.47
N VAL A 10 -15.82 5.62 8.11
CA VAL A 10 -16.19 6.76 8.97
C VAL A 10 -17.14 6.40 10.11
N SER A 11 -17.71 5.19 10.17
CA SER A 11 -18.51 4.79 11.34
C SER A 11 -17.65 4.61 12.59
N TYR A 12 -16.35 4.31 12.44
CA TYR A 12 -15.35 4.31 13.52
C TYR A 12 -14.99 5.71 14.03
N ILE A 13 -15.53 6.78 13.41
CA ILE A 13 -15.39 8.17 13.86
C ILE A 13 -16.71 8.60 14.54
N PRO A 14 -16.67 9.28 15.70
CA PRO A 14 -17.85 9.89 16.31
C PRO A 14 -18.61 10.79 15.33
N GLU A 15 -19.94 10.74 15.34
CA GLU A 15 -20.78 11.31 14.28
C GLU A 15 -20.58 12.81 14.10
N GLU A 16 -20.43 13.55 15.20
CA GLU A 16 -20.19 14.98 15.25
C GLU A 16 -18.81 15.40 14.69
N LYS A 17 -17.93 14.43 14.38
CA LYS A 17 -16.59 14.64 13.85
C LYS A 17 -16.40 14.10 12.43
N ARG A 18 -17.37 13.37 11.85
CA ARG A 18 -17.23 12.71 10.53
C ARG A 18 -16.97 13.73 9.41
N PRO A 19 -15.88 13.59 8.62
CA PRO A 19 -15.65 14.40 7.41
C PRO A 19 -16.76 14.20 6.36
N ASP A 20 -17.03 15.21 5.52
CA ASP A 20 -17.91 15.00 4.35
C ASP A 20 -17.18 14.14 3.31
N ILE A 21 -17.57 12.87 3.21
CA ILE A 21 -17.00 11.92 2.25
C ILE A 21 -17.47 12.13 0.80
N LYS A 22 -18.41 13.04 0.51
CA LYS A 22 -18.93 13.27 -0.85
C LYS A 22 -17.84 13.63 -1.88
N PRO A 23 -16.86 14.52 -1.62
CA PRO A 23 -15.81 14.85 -2.59
C PRO A 23 -14.91 13.65 -2.90
N LEU A 24 -14.56 12.88 -1.85
CA LEU A 24 -13.76 11.65 -1.95
C LEU A 24 -14.50 10.57 -2.77
N MET A 25 -15.79 10.39 -2.49
CA MET A 25 -16.68 9.49 -3.24
C MET A 25 -16.94 9.92 -4.69
N LYS A 26 -16.98 11.23 -4.97
CA LYS A 26 -17.05 11.77 -6.33
C LYS A 26 -15.75 11.49 -7.08
N CYS A 27 -14.60 11.78 -6.47
CA CYS A 27 -13.28 11.52 -7.05
C CYS A 27 -13.15 10.07 -7.54
N PHE A 28 -13.40 9.07 -6.69
CA PHE A 28 -13.30 7.66 -7.13
C PHE A 28 -14.36 7.24 -8.16
N ARG A 29 -15.52 7.91 -8.22
CA ARG A 29 -16.51 7.65 -9.29
C ARG A 29 -16.00 8.18 -10.62
N ASP A 30 -15.59 9.44 -10.66
CA ASP A 30 -15.16 10.12 -11.88
C ASP A 30 -13.92 9.42 -12.48
N GLU A 31 -12.97 9.03 -11.63
CA GLU A 31 -11.76 8.27 -12.00
C GLU A 31 -12.06 6.87 -12.57
N LEU A 32 -13.12 6.20 -12.11
CA LEU A 32 -13.52 4.88 -12.61
C LEU A 32 -14.33 4.97 -13.93
N VAL A 33 -15.04 6.08 -14.16
CA VAL A 33 -15.82 6.31 -15.38
C VAL A 33 -14.95 6.87 -16.51
N ASN A 34 -14.00 7.75 -16.18
CA ASN A 34 -13.11 8.41 -17.13
C ASN A 34 -11.66 8.41 -16.60
N PRO A 35 -10.94 7.27 -16.68
CA PRO A 35 -9.57 7.17 -16.19
C PRO A 35 -8.62 8.01 -17.06
N GLN A 36 -8.00 9.03 -16.46
CA GLN A 36 -7.08 9.95 -17.13
C GLN A 36 -5.64 9.74 -16.67
N ILE A 37 -4.69 9.76 -17.61
CA ILE A 37 -3.27 9.84 -17.28
C ILE A 37 -3.00 11.26 -16.77
N LYS A 38 -2.44 11.34 -15.56
CA LYS A 38 -2.10 12.60 -14.87
C LYS A 38 -0.62 12.60 -14.52
N CYS A 39 -0.07 13.79 -14.28
CA CYS A 39 1.31 13.96 -13.84
C CYS A 39 1.39 14.85 -12.58
N TRP A 40 2.38 14.57 -11.73
CA TRP A 40 2.85 15.48 -10.68
C TRP A 40 4.34 15.75 -10.96
N ARG A 41 4.69 17.00 -11.24
CA ARG A 41 6.01 17.37 -11.80
C ARG A 41 6.31 16.53 -13.06
N ASP A 42 7.50 15.95 -13.17
CA ASP A 42 7.90 15.01 -14.22
C ASP A 42 7.35 13.58 -14.03
N TYR A 43 6.72 13.29 -12.89
CA TYR A 43 6.18 11.97 -12.58
C TYR A 43 4.79 11.74 -13.17
N GLN A 44 4.68 10.74 -14.06
CA GLN A 44 3.41 10.18 -14.49
C GLN A 44 2.79 9.37 -13.34
N MET A 45 1.48 9.53 -13.16
CA MET A 45 0.76 8.96 -12.01
C MET A 45 0.14 7.59 -12.28
N PRO A 46 0.02 6.75 -11.23
CA PRO A 46 -0.81 5.55 -11.24
C PRO A 46 -2.29 5.84 -11.55
N LEU A 47 -3.02 4.82 -11.99
CA LEU A 47 -4.50 4.83 -12.00
C LEU A 47 -5.02 5.15 -10.59
N MET A 48 -6.09 5.96 -10.49
CA MET A 48 -6.61 6.59 -9.24
C MET A 48 -5.67 7.62 -8.58
N GLY A 49 -4.48 7.87 -9.12
CA GLY A 49 -3.51 8.82 -8.59
C GLY A 49 -3.94 10.29 -8.77
N ASN A 50 -3.89 11.08 -7.69
CA ASN A 50 -4.25 12.50 -7.71
C ASN A 50 -3.01 13.39 -7.49
N PRO A 51 -2.59 14.22 -8.47
CA PRO A 51 -1.43 15.10 -8.34
C PRO A 51 -1.52 16.08 -7.18
N LYS A 52 -2.71 16.62 -6.88
CA LYS A 52 -2.90 17.52 -5.73
C LYS A 52 -2.61 16.82 -4.41
N LEU A 53 -2.99 15.54 -4.33
CA LEU A 53 -2.82 14.75 -3.11
C LEU A 53 -1.37 14.30 -2.91
N VAL A 54 -0.61 14.10 -3.99
CA VAL A 54 0.86 13.92 -3.92
C VAL A 54 1.55 15.20 -3.49
N ASP A 55 1.13 16.35 -4.02
CA ASP A 55 1.70 17.64 -3.64
C ASP A 55 1.46 17.93 -2.15
N PHE A 56 0.22 17.74 -1.67
CA PHE A 56 -0.12 17.78 -0.25
C PHE A 56 0.69 16.78 0.58
N ALA A 57 0.85 15.54 0.12
CA ALA A 57 1.65 14.51 0.82
C ALA A 57 3.15 14.84 0.88
N TYR A 58 3.65 15.70 0.01
CA TYR A 58 5.05 16.13 -0.07
C TYR A 58 5.29 17.42 0.74
N ASN A 59 4.44 18.44 0.52
CA ASN A 59 4.59 19.80 1.06
C ASN A 59 3.98 19.95 2.45
N ASP A 60 2.81 19.35 2.72
CA ASP A 60 1.96 19.73 3.86
C ASP A 60 1.79 18.61 4.89
N TRP A 61 1.53 17.37 4.47
CA TRP A 61 1.25 16.26 5.38
C TRP A 61 2.42 15.87 6.27
N GLN A 62 2.18 15.86 7.60
CA GLN A 62 3.15 15.40 8.59
C GLN A 62 2.83 13.95 9.01
N PRO A 63 3.69 12.96 8.69
CA PRO A 63 3.56 11.61 9.25
C PRO A 63 3.81 11.61 10.77
N TRP A 64 3.25 10.62 11.47
CA TRP A 64 3.52 10.39 12.89
C TRP A 64 4.83 9.61 13.05
N LYS A 65 5.61 9.89 14.10
CA LYS A 65 6.92 9.27 14.36
C LYS A 65 6.92 7.73 14.33
N ASN A 66 5.81 7.08 14.65
CA ASN A 66 5.66 5.63 14.66
C ASN A 66 4.95 5.05 13.40
N ASP A 67 4.57 5.86 12.41
CA ASP A 67 3.94 5.40 11.17
C ASP A 67 4.78 4.31 10.46
N VAL A 68 4.10 3.50 9.64
CA VAL A 68 4.66 2.43 8.83
C VAL A 68 4.18 2.62 7.39
N ILE A 69 5.08 2.90 6.45
CA ILE A 69 4.72 3.26 5.06
C ILE A 69 5.14 2.16 4.08
N VAL A 70 4.23 1.23 3.76
CA VAL A 70 4.51 0.14 2.81
C VAL A 70 4.56 0.68 1.37
N ALA A 71 5.71 1.22 1.00
CA ALA A 71 6.05 1.76 -0.32
C ALA A 71 6.63 0.69 -1.25
N ALA A 72 5.84 0.22 -2.22
CA ALA A 72 6.27 -0.75 -3.23
C ALA A 72 5.49 -0.60 -4.53
N PHE A 73 6.07 -1.03 -5.66
CA PHE A 73 5.43 -0.95 -6.98
C PHE A 73 4.12 -1.78 -7.00
N PRO A 74 3.09 -1.41 -7.80
CA PRO A 74 1.82 -2.14 -7.76
C PRO A 74 1.96 -3.60 -8.20
N LYS A 75 1.09 -4.44 -7.66
CA LYS A 75 1.17 -5.92 -7.72
C LYS A 75 2.44 -6.54 -7.12
N THR A 76 3.37 -5.77 -6.56
CA THR A 76 4.58 -6.30 -5.90
C THR A 76 4.39 -6.66 -4.42
N GLY A 77 3.23 -7.24 -4.07
CA GLY A 77 3.01 -7.87 -2.75
C GLY A 77 2.58 -6.97 -1.60
N THR A 78 2.26 -5.68 -1.84
CA THR A 78 1.81 -4.72 -0.80
C THR A 78 0.71 -5.26 0.11
N THR A 79 -0.28 -6.00 -0.42
CA THR A 79 -1.38 -6.58 0.37
C THR A 79 -0.89 -7.53 1.46
N TRP A 80 -0.06 -8.52 1.09
CA TRP A 80 0.48 -9.51 2.04
C TRP A 80 1.29 -8.81 3.14
N LEU A 81 2.17 -7.90 2.72
CA LEU A 81 3.10 -7.23 3.62
C LEU A 81 2.40 -6.25 4.57
N ARG A 82 1.36 -5.54 4.09
CA ARG A 82 0.49 -4.74 4.96
C ARG A 82 -0.29 -5.60 5.95
N ASP A 83 -0.72 -6.81 5.56
CA ASP A 83 -1.39 -7.72 6.48
C ASP A 83 -0.39 -8.22 7.56
N VAL A 84 0.84 -8.57 7.20
CA VAL A 84 1.91 -8.87 8.19
C VAL A 84 2.12 -7.71 9.16
N CYS A 85 2.22 -6.47 8.69
CA CYS A 85 2.32 -5.29 9.56
C CYS A 85 1.06 -5.11 10.43
N ARG A 86 -0.14 -5.35 9.88
CA ARG A 86 -1.43 -5.29 10.61
C ARG A 86 -1.48 -6.31 11.75
N TYR A 87 -1.05 -7.55 11.51
CA TYR A 87 -0.89 -8.55 12.56
C TYR A 87 0.15 -8.09 13.60
N LEU A 88 1.38 -7.74 13.19
CA LEU A 88 2.45 -7.31 14.11
C LEU A 88 2.10 -6.10 14.99
N ILE A 89 1.18 -5.23 14.57
CA ILE A 89 0.90 -3.96 15.24
C ILE A 89 -0.43 -3.96 16.02
N TYR A 90 -1.39 -4.82 15.65
CA TYR A 90 -2.73 -4.81 16.26
C TYR A 90 -3.20 -6.17 16.82
N GLU A 91 -2.42 -7.26 16.78
CA GLU A 91 -2.87 -8.59 17.26
C GLU A 91 -3.42 -8.59 18.70
N HIS A 92 -2.94 -7.67 19.56
CA HIS A 92 -3.36 -7.53 20.96
C HIS A 92 -4.38 -6.39 21.20
N ASP A 93 -4.87 -5.75 20.13
CA ASP A 93 -5.86 -4.68 20.16
C ASP A 93 -7.00 -5.04 19.18
N SER A 94 -8.05 -5.67 19.70
CA SER A 94 -9.13 -6.23 18.87
C SER A 94 -9.92 -5.15 18.12
N GLU A 95 -10.09 -3.96 18.69
CA GLU A 95 -10.72 -2.82 18.01
C GLU A 95 -9.87 -2.39 16.80
N ALA A 96 -8.56 -2.20 17.01
CA ALA A 96 -7.64 -1.82 15.96
C ALA A 96 -7.48 -2.90 14.88
N PHE A 97 -7.42 -4.18 15.28
CA PHE A 97 -7.28 -5.31 14.36
C PHE A 97 -8.49 -5.47 13.43
N GLU A 98 -9.70 -5.17 13.91
CA GLU A 98 -10.93 -5.22 13.12
C GLU A 98 -11.04 -4.02 12.16
N PHE A 99 -10.90 -2.76 12.62
CA PHE A 99 -11.00 -1.61 11.70
C PHE A 99 -9.88 -1.61 10.65
N ALA A 100 -8.71 -2.16 10.98
CA ALA A 100 -7.61 -2.33 10.02
C ALA A 100 -7.93 -3.29 8.86
N LYS A 101 -9.00 -4.10 8.93
CA LYS A 101 -9.48 -4.90 7.78
C LYS A 101 -10.10 -4.04 6.68
N ASP A 102 -10.87 -3.02 7.06
CA ASP A 102 -11.57 -2.15 6.10
C ASP A 102 -10.62 -1.19 5.38
N LEU A 103 -9.48 -0.89 6.00
CA LEU A 103 -8.37 -0.10 5.47
C LEU A 103 -7.62 -0.81 4.32
N SER A 104 -8.34 -0.99 3.22
CA SER A 104 -7.94 -1.67 1.99
C SER A 104 -8.02 -0.76 0.77
N GLY A 105 -7.21 -1.03 -0.27
CA GLY A 105 -7.23 -0.30 -1.53
C GLY A 105 -7.16 1.24 -1.36
N PRO A 106 -8.13 2.02 -1.87
CA PRO A 106 -8.10 3.48 -1.86
C PRO A 106 -8.06 4.12 -0.48
N HIS A 107 -8.43 3.40 0.58
CA HIS A 107 -8.40 3.90 1.95
C HIS A 107 -6.99 4.12 2.50
N ILE A 108 -5.95 3.55 1.87
CA ILE A 108 -4.60 3.50 2.45
C ILE A 108 -3.48 4.07 1.57
N TYR A 109 -3.65 4.09 0.25
CA TYR A 109 -2.59 4.57 -0.64
C TYR A 109 -2.49 6.09 -0.57
N LEU A 110 -1.33 6.63 -0.14
CA LEU A 110 -1.07 8.07 0.08
C LEU A 110 -1.60 8.93 -1.09
N GLU A 111 -1.37 8.48 -2.31
CA GLU A 111 -1.60 9.18 -3.57
C GLU A 111 -3.02 9.05 -4.19
N TRP A 112 -3.94 8.27 -3.59
CA TRP A 112 -5.30 8.06 -4.13
C TRP A 112 -6.38 8.87 -3.40
N GLY A 113 -7.35 9.43 -4.12
CA GLY A 113 -8.51 10.16 -3.55
C GLY A 113 -8.31 11.67 -3.37
N THR A 114 -8.76 12.23 -2.25
CA THR A 114 -8.70 13.67 -1.90
C THR A 114 -8.14 13.90 -0.50
N GLU A 115 -7.82 15.15 -0.15
CA GLU A 115 -7.34 15.56 1.19
C GLU A 115 -8.26 15.11 2.33
N THR A 116 -9.56 15.01 2.08
CA THR A 116 -10.59 14.40 2.96
C THR A 116 -10.16 13.04 3.54
N LYS A 117 -9.40 12.24 2.80
CA LYS A 117 -8.87 10.95 3.28
C LYS A 117 -7.87 11.13 4.44
N TYR A 118 -7.03 12.16 4.39
CA TYR A 118 -6.12 12.49 5.49
C TYR A 118 -6.90 13.03 6.70
N GLU A 119 -7.96 13.80 6.47
CA GLU A 119 -8.88 14.22 7.55
C GLU A 119 -9.56 13.02 8.24
N ILE A 120 -9.96 11.99 7.47
CA ILE A 120 -10.42 10.70 8.01
C ILE A 120 -9.30 10.03 8.81
N TRP A 121 -8.07 10.00 8.29
CA TRP A 121 -6.94 9.36 8.97
C TRP A 121 -6.58 10.02 10.32
N GLU A 122 -6.58 11.34 10.44
CA GLU A 122 -6.30 12.00 11.74
C GLU A 122 -7.46 11.84 12.76
N LYS A 123 -8.61 11.31 12.35
CA LYS A 123 -9.81 11.12 13.18
C LYS A 123 -10.15 9.66 13.54
N LEU A 124 -9.49 8.69 12.90
CA LEU A 124 -9.64 7.26 13.17
C LEU A 124 -8.90 6.82 14.45
N PRO A 125 -9.35 5.75 15.16
CA PRO A 125 -8.83 5.35 16.47
C PRO A 125 -7.50 4.56 16.42
N TRP A 126 -6.50 5.04 15.66
CA TRP A 126 -5.20 4.37 15.54
C TRP A 126 -4.38 4.43 16.85
N LYS A 127 -3.63 3.35 17.13
CA LYS A 127 -2.46 3.40 18.05
C LYS A 127 -1.14 3.69 17.30
N ARG A 128 -1.10 3.31 16.02
CA ARG A 128 0.01 3.38 15.05
C ARG A 128 -0.61 3.19 13.67
N ARG A 129 -0.08 3.80 12.59
CA ARG A 129 -0.69 3.70 11.25
C ARG A 129 0.11 2.80 10.31
N VAL A 130 -0.59 1.97 9.52
CA VAL A 130 0.00 1.04 8.53
C VAL A 130 -0.44 1.45 7.13
N LEU A 131 0.20 2.51 6.65
CA LEU A 131 -0.07 3.19 5.40
C LEU A 131 0.56 2.46 4.20
N GLY A 132 0.18 2.82 2.99
CA GLY A 132 0.75 2.26 1.76
C GLY A 132 1.01 3.32 0.69
N THR A 133 1.87 3.02 -0.28
CA THR A 133 2.04 3.86 -1.48
C THR A 133 2.67 3.08 -2.63
N HIS A 134 2.35 3.48 -3.85
CA HIS A 134 3.01 3.03 -5.08
C HIS A 134 3.98 4.09 -5.65
N MET A 135 4.29 5.15 -4.88
CA MET A 135 5.16 6.25 -5.29
C MET A 135 6.65 5.93 -5.24
N SER A 136 7.36 6.38 -6.28
CA SER A 136 8.83 6.41 -6.35
C SER A 136 9.42 7.45 -5.39
N ALA A 137 10.73 7.36 -5.13
CA ALA A 137 11.34 8.09 -4.03
C ALA A 137 11.28 9.62 -4.12
N GLY A 138 11.45 10.20 -5.31
CA GLY A 138 11.36 11.65 -5.52
C GLY A 138 9.94 12.23 -5.42
N MET A 139 8.90 11.39 -5.37
CA MET A 139 7.51 11.80 -5.13
C MET A 139 7.16 11.93 -3.63
N LEU A 140 8.13 11.69 -2.74
CA LEU A 140 7.93 11.75 -1.30
C LEU A 140 8.98 12.63 -0.63
N ASN A 141 8.56 13.39 0.37
CA ASN A 141 9.46 14.23 1.15
C ASN A 141 10.26 13.38 2.15
N LEU A 142 11.34 12.77 1.67
CA LEU A 142 12.12 11.79 2.44
C LEU A 142 12.72 12.38 3.72
N ASN A 143 12.96 13.69 3.77
CA ASN A 143 13.47 14.34 4.98
C ASN A 143 12.41 14.37 6.10
N ARG A 144 11.12 14.48 5.76
CA ARG A 144 10.02 14.27 6.73
C ARG A 144 9.89 12.79 7.08
N LEU A 145 9.89 11.92 6.06
CA LEU A 145 9.76 10.46 6.28
C LEU A 145 10.91 9.85 7.09
N ARG A 146 12.13 10.42 7.06
CA ARG A 146 13.29 9.99 7.88
C ARG A 146 13.02 10.02 9.38
N THR A 147 12.01 10.75 9.84
CA THR A 147 11.58 10.77 11.24
C THR A 147 10.56 9.67 11.58
N CYS A 148 10.17 8.85 10.60
CA CYS A 148 9.05 7.89 10.66
C CYS A 148 9.44 6.53 10.06
N GLY A 149 8.71 5.47 10.39
CA GLY A 149 9.12 4.10 10.11
C GLY A 149 8.78 3.57 8.72
N VAL A 150 9.69 2.74 8.22
CA VAL A 150 9.48 1.66 7.25
C VAL A 150 9.17 2.06 5.81
N LYS A 151 9.93 1.47 4.89
CA LYS A 151 9.72 1.36 3.43
C LYS A 151 10.17 -0.03 3.00
N MET A 152 9.50 -0.65 2.02
CA MET A 152 9.67 -2.10 1.74
C MET A 152 9.57 -2.47 0.25
N LEU A 153 10.71 -2.70 -0.43
CA LEU A 153 10.75 -3.04 -1.86
C LEU A 153 10.74 -4.57 -2.12
N LYS A 154 9.69 -5.09 -2.76
CA LYS A 154 9.73 -6.41 -3.43
C LYS A 154 10.52 -6.32 -4.75
N ASN A 155 11.19 -7.41 -5.14
CA ASN A 155 11.65 -7.61 -6.51
C ASN A 155 10.68 -8.52 -7.32
N THR A 156 10.63 -8.38 -8.64
CA THR A 156 9.73 -9.06 -9.62
C THR A 156 8.23 -8.65 -9.60
N PRO A 157 7.57 -8.60 -10.77
CA PRO A 157 6.11 -8.61 -10.90
C PRO A 157 5.62 -10.01 -11.34
N MET A 158 4.80 -10.69 -10.53
CA MET A 158 4.19 -11.97 -10.91
C MET A 158 2.98 -12.33 -10.04
N ARG A 159 1.79 -12.45 -10.65
CA ARG A 159 0.59 -13.19 -10.20
C ARG A 159 -0.47 -13.22 -11.32
N ARG A 160 -1.56 -13.99 -11.14
CA ARG A 160 -2.51 -14.39 -12.20
C ARG A 160 -3.75 -13.48 -12.30
N ASP A 161 -4.35 -13.56 -13.49
CA ASP A 161 -5.75 -13.31 -13.89
C ASP A 161 -6.49 -11.98 -13.58
N GLY A 162 -7.67 -11.85 -14.20
CA GLY A 162 -8.49 -10.62 -14.28
C GLY A 162 -8.16 -9.68 -15.45
N MET A 163 -8.86 -8.55 -15.55
CA MET A 163 -8.71 -7.50 -16.60
C MET A 163 -7.30 -6.88 -16.70
N ILE A 164 -6.41 -7.19 -15.76
CA ILE A 164 -5.13 -6.50 -15.55
C ILE A 164 -4.01 -7.04 -16.48
N ASN A 165 -4.28 -8.11 -17.24
CA ASN A 165 -3.30 -8.86 -18.03
C ASN A 165 -2.60 -8.10 -19.16
N GLU A 166 -3.26 -7.12 -19.79
CA GLU A 166 -2.64 -6.29 -20.83
C GLU A 166 -1.62 -5.30 -20.25
N VAL A 167 -1.80 -4.94 -18.97
CA VAL A 167 -0.96 -3.99 -18.25
C VAL A 167 0.16 -4.70 -17.48
N TYR A 168 -0.14 -5.84 -16.83
CA TYR A 168 0.80 -6.67 -16.08
C TYR A 168 0.87 -8.07 -16.70
N PRO A 169 1.77 -8.31 -17.67
CA PRO A 169 1.82 -9.60 -18.34
C PRO A 169 2.33 -10.72 -17.42
N ARG A 170 1.65 -11.88 -17.42
CA ARG A 170 1.83 -12.97 -16.45
C ARG A 170 3.23 -13.63 -16.41
N SER A 171 4.04 -13.49 -17.46
CA SER A 171 5.38 -14.09 -17.53
C SER A 171 6.45 -13.01 -17.61
N LEU A 172 7.61 -13.27 -17.01
CA LEU A 172 8.75 -12.35 -17.03
C LEU A 172 9.10 -11.90 -18.45
N ASN A 173 9.12 -12.83 -19.42
CA ASN A 173 9.41 -12.50 -20.82
C ASN A 173 8.38 -11.53 -21.43
N LYS A 174 7.09 -11.70 -21.15
CA LYS A 174 6.05 -10.76 -21.64
C LYS A 174 6.09 -9.43 -20.88
N PHE A 175 6.37 -9.43 -19.58
CA PHE A 175 6.55 -8.22 -18.79
C PHE A 175 7.75 -7.41 -19.30
N THR A 176 8.91 -8.04 -19.44
CA THR A 176 10.13 -7.43 -19.99
C THR A 176 9.90 -6.92 -21.42
N ALA A 177 9.18 -7.67 -22.27
CA ALA A 177 8.83 -7.19 -23.61
C ALA A 177 7.92 -5.95 -23.58
N ALA A 178 6.88 -5.92 -22.73
CA ALA A 178 5.99 -4.76 -22.59
C ALA A 178 6.71 -3.54 -21.96
N TYR A 179 7.63 -3.79 -21.04
CA TYR A 179 8.49 -2.78 -20.41
C TYR A 179 9.43 -2.15 -21.44
N LEU A 180 10.24 -2.96 -22.13
CA LEU A 180 11.18 -2.50 -23.17
C LEU A 180 10.49 -1.83 -24.37
N GLN A 181 9.23 -2.17 -24.66
CA GLN A 181 8.43 -1.55 -25.72
C GLN A 181 7.68 -0.28 -25.29
N GLY A 182 7.80 0.19 -24.04
CA GLY A 182 7.08 1.37 -23.58
C GLY A 182 5.56 1.19 -23.48
N LYS A 183 5.07 -0.04 -23.20
CA LYS A 183 3.63 -0.39 -23.16
C LYS A 183 3.07 -0.67 -21.75
N HIS A 184 3.90 -0.72 -20.72
CA HIS A 184 3.49 -1.01 -19.34
C HIS A 184 2.83 0.21 -18.66
N SER A 185 1.48 0.28 -18.62
CA SER A 185 0.77 1.54 -18.32
C SER A 185 0.94 2.16 -16.91
N TRP A 186 1.66 1.50 -16.00
CA TRP A 186 2.10 2.10 -14.72
C TRP A 186 3.56 2.56 -14.87
N PHE A 187 3.73 3.54 -15.75
CA PHE A 187 4.94 4.34 -15.85
C PHE A 187 4.96 5.38 -14.74
N VAL A 188 6.12 5.55 -14.10
CA VAL A 188 6.34 6.57 -13.08
C VAL A 188 6.81 7.88 -13.72
N LYS A 189 7.41 7.84 -14.90
CA LYS A 189 7.56 8.97 -15.84
C LYS A 189 7.45 8.46 -17.26
N LYS A 190 7.32 9.34 -18.28
CA LYS A 190 7.23 8.92 -19.68
C LYS A 190 8.49 8.15 -20.14
N GLY A 191 8.43 6.82 -20.06
CA GLY A 191 9.54 5.89 -20.35
C GLY A 191 10.18 5.22 -19.12
N GLU A 192 9.94 5.73 -17.90
CA GLU A 192 10.39 5.15 -16.62
C GLU A 192 9.29 4.31 -15.98
N GLY A 193 9.57 3.11 -15.50
CA GLY A 193 8.60 2.20 -14.89
C GLY A 193 9.13 1.45 -13.65
N TYR A 194 8.99 0.12 -13.67
CA TYR A 194 9.29 -0.74 -12.53
C TYR A 194 10.74 -0.64 -12.01
N LEU A 195 11.74 -0.69 -12.91
CA LEU A 195 13.14 -0.63 -12.47
C LEU A 195 13.46 0.74 -11.89
N ASP A 196 12.92 1.81 -12.46
CA ASP A 196 13.12 3.19 -12.03
C ASP A 196 12.49 3.44 -10.65
N HIS A 197 11.32 2.84 -10.35
CA HIS A 197 10.78 2.80 -8.99
C HIS A 197 11.77 2.16 -8.00
N VAL A 198 12.30 0.97 -8.33
CA VAL A 198 13.27 0.25 -7.47
C VAL A 198 14.58 1.04 -7.32
N LEU A 199 15.12 1.58 -8.42
CA LEU A 199 16.35 2.37 -8.45
C LEU A 199 16.21 3.70 -7.72
N SER A 200 15.05 4.37 -7.77
CA SER A 200 14.80 5.58 -6.99
C SER A 200 14.92 5.34 -5.48
N TRP A 201 14.57 4.12 -5.03
CA TRP A 201 14.59 3.75 -3.62
C TRP A 201 15.84 2.96 -3.19
N TYR A 202 16.63 2.39 -4.10
CA TYR A 202 17.82 1.59 -3.78
C TYR A 202 18.96 2.38 -3.06
N PRO A 203 19.20 3.68 -3.31
CA PRO A 203 20.12 4.49 -2.51
C PRO A 203 19.78 4.48 -1.01
N HIS A 204 18.49 4.43 -0.68
CA HIS A 204 17.94 4.52 0.67
C HIS A 204 18.01 3.21 1.48
N ARG A 205 18.58 2.14 0.92
CA ARG A 205 18.67 0.80 1.56
C ARG A 205 19.52 0.75 2.84
N PHE A 206 20.23 1.83 3.16
CA PHE A 206 21.05 2.01 4.35
C PHE A 206 20.58 3.18 5.23
N ASP A 207 19.41 3.77 4.95
CA ASP A 207 18.79 4.73 5.86
C ASP A 207 18.16 3.95 7.03
N ASP A 208 18.45 4.34 8.28
CA ASP A 208 18.03 3.59 9.50
C ASP A 208 16.52 3.32 9.60
N ASN A 209 15.70 4.08 8.89
CA ASN A 209 14.24 3.97 8.87
C ASN A 209 13.69 3.20 7.64
N VAL A 210 14.55 2.57 6.81
CA VAL A 210 14.19 1.84 5.58
C VAL A 210 14.63 0.37 5.65
N MET A 211 13.75 -0.58 5.31
CA MET A 211 14.08 -2.02 5.32
C MET A 211 13.61 -2.71 4.03
N LEU A 212 14.56 -3.06 3.17
CA LEU A 212 14.25 -3.85 1.98
C LEU A 212 13.77 -5.26 2.38
N VAL A 213 12.65 -5.68 1.78
CA VAL A 213 12.01 -6.98 2.01
C VAL A 213 11.59 -7.57 0.67
N TYR A 214 12.34 -8.58 0.26
CA TYR A 214 12.06 -9.34 -0.95
C TYR A 214 10.94 -10.33 -0.68
N TYR A 215 9.98 -10.43 -1.60
CA TYR A 215 8.86 -11.38 -1.49
C TYR A 215 9.33 -12.82 -1.64
N GLU A 216 10.41 -13.00 -2.38
CA GLU A 216 11.12 -14.25 -2.58
C GLU A 216 11.65 -14.77 -1.23
N ASP A 217 12.29 -13.90 -0.42
CA ASP A 217 12.72 -14.22 0.95
C ASP A 217 11.52 -14.48 1.88
N MET A 218 10.49 -13.62 1.83
CA MET A 218 9.24 -13.81 2.58
C MET A 218 8.56 -15.15 2.24
N LYS A 219 8.67 -15.63 0.99
CA LYS A 219 8.13 -16.92 0.55
C LYS A 219 9.03 -18.09 0.96
N GLN A 220 10.35 -17.92 0.92
CA GLN A 220 11.33 -18.97 1.25
C GLN A 220 11.42 -19.22 2.76
N ASN A 221 11.39 -18.16 3.57
CA ASN A 221 11.41 -18.26 5.02
C ASN A 221 10.60 -17.11 5.67
N PRO A 222 9.25 -17.21 5.66
CA PRO A 222 8.38 -16.16 6.21
C PRO A 222 8.68 -15.87 7.68
N LYS A 223 9.02 -16.90 8.50
CA LYS A 223 9.34 -16.71 9.92
C LYS A 223 10.50 -15.73 10.10
N LYS A 224 11.62 -15.97 9.41
CA LYS A 224 12.84 -15.15 9.49
C LYS A 224 12.57 -13.69 9.12
N GLU A 225 11.88 -13.44 8.02
CA GLU A 225 11.62 -12.07 7.57
C GLU A 225 10.52 -11.38 8.41
N ILE A 226 9.56 -12.11 8.98
CA ILE A 226 8.60 -11.59 9.97
C ILE A 226 9.32 -11.19 11.27
N SER A 227 10.21 -12.03 11.82
CA SER A 227 10.99 -11.69 13.03
C SER A 227 11.89 -10.47 12.80
N LYS A 228 12.57 -10.41 11.65
CA LYS A 228 13.37 -9.27 11.21
C LYS A 228 12.54 -7.99 11.10
N LEU A 229 11.33 -8.09 10.53
CA LEU A 229 10.40 -6.97 10.41
C LEU A 229 9.84 -6.51 11.77
N ALA A 230 9.53 -7.44 12.68
CA ALA A 230 9.10 -7.13 14.02
C ALA A 230 10.18 -6.35 14.80
N ALA A 231 11.43 -6.85 14.77
CA ALA A 231 12.58 -6.18 15.38
C ALA A 231 12.78 -4.76 14.82
N PHE A 232 12.74 -4.60 13.49
CA PHE A 232 12.86 -3.31 12.82
C PHE A 232 11.67 -2.36 13.12
N LEU A 233 10.47 -2.90 13.30
CA LEU A 233 9.29 -2.13 13.73
C LEU A 233 9.32 -1.74 15.22
N GLY A 234 10.26 -2.25 16.02
CA GLY A 234 10.29 -2.11 17.48
C GLY A 234 9.22 -2.94 18.20
N VAL A 235 8.66 -3.96 17.55
CA VAL A 235 7.63 -4.85 18.10
C VAL A 235 8.30 -6.07 18.71
N LYS A 236 7.98 -6.37 19.98
CA LYS A 236 8.36 -7.63 20.61
C LYS A 236 7.38 -8.72 20.14
N VAL A 237 7.92 -9.83 19.63
CA VAL A 237 7.17 -11.04 19.30
C VAL A 237 7.95 -12.28 19.73
N ASN A 238 7.23 -13.35 20.06
CA ASN A 238 7.79 -14.68 20.30
C ASN A 238 7.64 -15.61 19.08
N ASP A 239 8.27 -16.78 19.11
CA ASP A 239 8.25 -17.73 17.98
C ASP A 239 6.84 -18.28 17.66
N GLU A 240 5.95 -18.41 18.64
CA GLU A 240 4.56 -18.85 18.43
C GLU A 240 3.73 -17.77 17.72
N GLU A 241 3.94 -16.50 18.07
CA GLU A 241 3.36 -15.35 17.39
C GLU A 241 3.87 -15.25 15.95
N VAL A 242 5.20 -15.36 15.74
CA VAL A 242 5.79 -15.41 14.39
C VAL A 242 5.23 -16.58 13.56
N LEU A 243 5.06 -17.76 14.17
CA LEU A 243 4.40 -18.91 13.54
C LEU A 243 2.93 -18.64 13.21
N LYS A 244 2.18 -17.99 14.12
CA LYS A 244 0.78 -17.61 13.92
C LYS A 244 0.64 -16.64 12.75
N ILE A 245 1.45 -15.59 12.71
CA ILE A 245 1.45 -14.57 11.65
C ILE A 245 1.86 -15.19 10.31
N ALA A 246 2.88 -16.05 10.27
CA ALA A 246 3.31 -16.75 9.06
C ALA A 246 2.19 -17.66 8.48
N ARG A 247 1.42 -18.34 9.35
CA ARG A 247 0.25 -19.14 8.93
C ARG A 247 -0.90 -18.26 8.47
N GLN A 248 -1.28 -17.26 9.26
CA GLN A 248 -2.42 -16.39 8.99
C GLN A 248 -2.24 -15.52 7.75
N THR A 249 -1.02 -15.04 7.49
CA THR A 249 -0.69 -14.22 6.31
C THR A 249 -0.22 -15.06 5.10
N SER A 250 -0.28 -16.40 5.18
CA SER A 250 0.00 -17.28 4.04
C SER A 250 -0.88 -16.93 2.83
N PHE A 251 -0.44 -17.28 1.62
CA PHE A 251 -1.22 -16.99 0.42
C PHE A 251 -2.60 -17.66 0.46
N GLU A 252 -2.64 -18.89 0.96
CA GLU A 252 -3.81 -19.75 1.07
C GLU A 252 -4.82 -19.15 2.05
N ALA A 253 -4.40 -18.78 3.26
CA ALA A 253 -5.27 -18.13 4.24
C ALA A 253 -5.72 -16.73 3.81
N THR A 254 -4.85 -15.96 3.16
CA THR A 254 -5.20 -14.63 2.62
C THR A 254 -6.17 -14.74 1.45
N LYS A 255 -6.05 -15.77 0.60
CA LYS A 255 -7.02 -16.07 -0.45
C LYS A 255 -8.38 -16.42 0.15
N GLN A 256 -8.43 -17.35 1.11
CA GLN A 256 -9.69 -17.76 1.73
C GLN A 256 -10.43 -16.55 2.32
N ARG A 257 -9.74 -15.68 3.09
CA ARG A 257 -10.33 -14.42 3.60
C ARG A 257 -10.85 -13.49 2.51
N MET A 258 -10.25 -13.49 1.31
CA MET A 258 -10.70 -12.66 0.19
C MET A 258 -11.81 -13.28 -0.66
N ASP A 259 -11.98 -14.61 -0.66
CA ASP A 259 -13.19 -15.26 -1.19
C ASP A 259 -14.40 -15.07 -0.23
N GLU A 260 -14.16 -15.00 1.08
CA GLU A 260 -15.19 -14.67 2.10
C GLU A 260 -15.65 -13.19 2.01
N VAL A 261 -14.77 -12.26 1.62
CA VAL A 261 -15.10 -10.83 1.44
C VAL A 261 -15.64 -10.56 0.03
N ALA A 262 -16.91 -10.94 -0.19
CA ALA A 262 -17.67 -10.79 -1.44
C ALA A 262 -17.86 -9.35 -1.98
N LEU A 263 -17.18 -8.35 -1.40
CA LEU A 263 -17.26 -6.92 -1.72
C LEU A 263 -15.95 -6.34 -2.29
N ILE A 264 -14.96 -7.17 -2.62
CA ILE A 264 -13.74 -6.78 -3.34
C ILE A 264 -13.54 -7.76 -4.51
N PRO A 265 -13.15 -7.32 -5.72
CA PRO A 265 -12.77 -8.25 -6.79
C PRO A 265 -11.62 -9.15 -6.32
N ASN A 266 -11.83 -10.47 -6.26
CA ASN A 266 -10.78 -11.36 -5.76
C ASN A 266 -9.59 -11.39 -6.73
N PHE A 267 -8.47 -10.78 -6.32
CA PHE A 267 -7.21 -10.73 -7.07
C PHE A 267 -6.39 -12.03 -6.99
N TYR A 268 -7.01 -13.14 -6.56
CA TYR A 268 -6.40 -14.46 -6.39
C TYR A 268 -7.17 -15.60 -7.08
N ASN A 269 -8.21 -15.28 -7.87
CA ASN A 269 -8.89 -16.21 -8.77
C ASN A 269 -8.38 -16.00 -10.21
#